data_AF-A0A813IIR4-F1
#
_entry.id   AF-A0A813IIR4-F1
#
_cell.length_a   1.000
_cell.length_b   1.000
_cell.length_c   1.000
_cell.angle_alpha   90.00
_cell.angle_beta   90.00
_cell.angle_gamma   90.00
#
_symmetry.space_group_name_H-M   'P 1'
#
loop_
_entity.id
_entity.type
_entity.pdbx_description
1 polymer ?
#
loop_
_entity_poly.entity_id
_entity_poly.type
_entity_poly.pdbx_seq_one_letter_code
_entity_poly.pdbx_strand_id
1 'polypeptide(L)'
;MVHGRKIALFRFQLRVFAVGAECPHQGGRLAEGEVGDIEDMVEGRTCYVTCPVHKFQFDLSTGAVLQGKCGPLPTYPVRVSKVDDNQHSAMIEVGFESLGDDFFGDFGVDDDF
;
A
#
# COMPACT_ATOMS: atom_id res chain seq x y z
N MET A 1 2.64 6.68 -8.91
CA MET A 1 1.26 6.42 -9.37
C MET A 1 1.34 5.23 -10.31
N VAL A 2 0.42 4.28 -10.21
CA VAL A 2 0.36 3.07 -11.04
C VAL A 2 -1.11 2.87 -11.43
N HIS A 3 -1.43 2.73 -12.72
CA HIS A 3 -2.81 2.67 -13.23
C HIS A 3 -3.74 3.78 -12.68
N GLY A 4 -3.27 5.03 -12.65
CA GLY A 4 -4.05 6.15 -12.10
C GLY A 4 -4.26 6.12 -10.58
N ARG A 5 -3.70 5.14 -9.86
CA ARG A 5 -3.78 5.02 -8.41
C ARG A 5 -2.52 5.58 -7.77
N LYS A 6 -2.67 6.48 -6.80
CA LYS A 6 -1.55 6.94 -5.97
C LYS A 6 -1.39 5.98 -4.79
N ILE A 7 -0.20 5.39 -4.67
CA ILE A 7 0.12 4.36 -3.68
C ILE A 7 1.23 4.91 -2.80
N ALA A 8 1.06 4.76 -1.49
CA ALA A 8 2.10 5.01 -0.51
C ALA A 8 2.67 3.67 -0.02
N LEU A 9 4.00 3.56 -0.05
CA LEU A 9 4.72 2.45 0.51
C LEU A 9 5.24 2.84 1.89
N PHE A 10 5.01 1.97 2.86
CA PHE A 10 5.52 2.13 4.22
C PHE A 10 6.38 0.93 4.57
N ARG A 11 7.54 1.19 5.15
CA ARG A 11 8.35 0.14 5.77
C ARG A 11 8.33 0.34 7.28
N PHE A 12 7.93 -0.68 8.00
CA PHE A 12 8.05 -0.73 9.46
C PHE A 12 8.78 -2.01 9.85
N GLN A 13 9.94 -1.86 10.48
CA GLN A 13 10.86 -2.96 10.76
C GLN A 13 11.21 -3.77 9.50
N LEU A 14 10.79 -5.04 9.44
CA LEU A 14 11.04 -5.97 8.33
C LEU A 14 9.84 -6.13 7.38
N ARG A 15 8.74 -5.41 7.63
CA ARG A 15 7.52 -5.48 6.81
C ARG A 15 7.40 -4.26 5.92
N VAL A 16 6.93 -4.48 4.70
CA VAL A 16 6.55 -3.44 3.74
C VAL A 16 5.06 -3.53 3.51
N PHE A 17 4.40 -2.36 3.48
CA PHE A 17 2.97 -2.21 3.28
C PHE A 17 2.73 -1.28 2.10
N ALA A 18 1.65 -1.51 1.37
CA ALA A 18 1.20 -0.64 0.29
C ALA A 18 -0.27 -0.30 0.50
N VAL A 19 -0.57 1.00 0.56
CA VAL A 19 -1.92 1.53 0.76
C VAL A 19 -2.19 2.72 -0.17
N GLY A 20 -3.45 3.14 -0.28
CA GLY A 20 -3.79 4.41 -0.94
C GLY A 20 -3.00 5.59 -0.34
N ALA A 21 -2.46 6.47 -1.18
CA ALA A 21 -1.55 7.53 -0.73
C ALA A 21 -2.24 8.72 -0.04
N GLU A 22 -3.57 8.82 -0.15
CA GLU A 22 -4.36 9.95 0.31
C GLU A 22 -5.35 9.51 1.37
N CYS A 23 -5.45 10.28 2.45
CA CYS A 23 -6.41 10.07 3.51
C CYS A 23 -7.84 10.19 2.95
N PRO A 24 -8.70 9.16 3.07
CA PRO A 24 -10.06 9.17 2.51
C PRO A 24 -10.97 10.26 3.09
N HIS A 25 -10.57 10.87 4.22
CA HIS A 25 -11.30 11.98 4.81
C HIS A 25 -11.27 13.22 3.90
N GLN A 26 -10.08 13.77 3.60
CA GLN A 26 -9.92 15.04 2.88
C GLN A 26 -8.60 15.12 2.07
N GLY A 27 -8.08 13.98 1.61
CA GLY A 27 -6.95 13.95 0.67
C GLY A 27 -5.57 14.20 1.28
N GLY A 28 -5.42 14.18 2.61
CA GLY A 28 -4.12 14.37 3.27
C GLY A 28 -3.09 13.34 2.80
N ARG A 29 -1.87 13.79 2.47
CA ARG A 29 -0.79 12.93 1.93
C ARG A 29 -0.24 12.01 3.03
N LEU A 30 -0.58 10.73 2.99
CA LEU A 30 -0.19 9.78 4.03
C LEU A 30 1.31 9.47 4.05
N ALA A 31 2.01 9.68 2.93
CA ALA A 31 3.48 9.54 2.87
C ALA A 31 4.22 10.56 3.77
N GLU A 32 3.56 11.63 4.19
CA GLU A 32 4.08 12.61 5.17
C GLU A 32 3.61 12.30 6.61
N GLY A 33 2.85 11.21 6.77
CA GLY A 33 2.32 10.76 8.06
C GLY A 33 3.36 10.02 8.90
N GLU A 34 3.09 9.95 10.20
CA GLU A 34 3.91 9.19 11.14
C GLU A 34 3.45 7.72 11.17
N VAL A 35 4.40 6.79 11.17
CA VAL A 35 4.14 5.35 11.28
C VAL A 35 4.44 4.90 12.71
N GLY A 36 3.54 4.12 13.29
CA GLY A 36 3.72 3.51 14.60
C GLY A 36 3.14 2.11 14.67
N ASP A 37 3.21 1.51 15.86
CA ASP A 37 2.57 0.24 16.18
C ASP A 37 1.80 0.31 17.49
N ILE A 38 0.76 -0.52 17.59
CA ILE A 38 0.00 -0.80 18.80
C ILE A 38 0.25 -2.27 19.11
N GLU A 39 0.62 -2.56 20.36
CA GLU A 39 0.70 -3.94 20.86
C GLU A 39 -0.55 -4.23 21.68
N ASP A 40 -1.41 -5.07 21.14
CA ASP A 40 -2.58 -5.63 21.83
C ASP A 40 -2.27 -7.04 22.32
N MET A 41 -2.72 -7.39 23.53
CA MET A 41 -2.44 -8.71 24.12
C MET A 41 -3.19 -9.86 23.43
N VAL A 42 -4.25 -9.56 22.68
CA VAL A 42 -5.13 -10.51 21.99
C VAL A 42 -4.86 -10.50 20.48
N GLU A 43 -4.86 -9.33 19.86
CA GLU A 43 -4.72 -9.19 18.39
C GLU A 43 -3.25 -9.13 17.94
N GLY A 44 -2.32 -8.97 18.88
CA GLY A 44 -0.90 -8.86 18.60
C GLY A 44 -0.51 -7.45 18.15
N ARG A 45 0.44 -7.37 17.22
CA ARG A 45 1.05 -6.10 16.80
C ARG A 45 0.38 -5.54 15.53
N THR A 46 -0.22 -4.36 15.66
CA THR A 46 -0.86 -3.62 14.56
C THR A 46 -0.02 -2.43 14.17
N CYS A 47 0.48 -2.39 12.92
CA CYS A 47 1.21 -1.25 12.39
C CYS A 47 0.23 -0.26 11.76
N TYR A 48 0.38 1.03 12.01
CA TYR A 48 -0.53 2.05 11.51
C TYR A 48 0.21 3.28 10.98
N VAL A 49 -0.48 4.06 10.13
CA VAL A 49 -0.05 5.40 9.73
C VAL A 49 -1.02 6.45 10.26
N THR A 50 -0.48 7.55 10.78
CA THR A 50 -1.22 8.72 11.24
C THR A 50 -1.23 9.78 10.15
N CYS A 51 -2.42 10.15 9.66
CA CYS A 51 -2.60 11.25 8.73
C CYS A 51 -2.02 12.56 9.32
N PRO A 52 -1.15 13.27 8.58
CA PRO A 52 -0.47 14.44 9.13
C PRO A 52 -1.41 15.61 9.43
N VAL A 53 -2.57 15.67 8.75
CA VAL A 53 -3.53 16.78 8.83
C VAL A 53 -4.45 16.67 10.04
N HIS A 54 -5.24 15.58 10.12
CA HIS A 54 -6.31 15.43 11.12
C HIS A 54 -6.04 14.31 12.14
N LYS A 55 -4.84 13.71 12.09
CA LYS A 55 -4.39 12.66 13.02
C LYS A 55 -5.25 11.39 13.05
N PHE A 56 -5.96 11.10 11.96
CA PHE A 56 -6.64 9.81 11.80
C PHE A 56 -5.61 8.71 11.59
N GLN A 57 -5.85 7.55 12.20
CA GLN A 57 -4.94 6.41 12.14
C GLN A 57 -5.57 5.27 11.34
N PHE A 58 -4.74 4.66 10.51
CA PHE A 58 -5.13 3.56 9.64
C PHE A 58 -4.20 2.39 9.81
N ASP A 59 -4.74 1.20 10.02
CA ASP A 59 -3.97 -0.05 10.00
C ASP A 59 -3.37 -0.25 8.60
N LEU A 60 -2.05 -0.42 8.52
CA LEU A 60 -1.32 -0.59 7.27
C LEU A 60 -1.50 -1.98 6.64
N SER A 61 -1.94 -2.98 7.41
CA SER A 61 -2.20 -4.34 6.92
C SER A 61 -3.60 -4.46 6.32
N THR A 62 -4.60 -3.86 6.99
CA THR A 62 -6.02 -4.03 6.63
C THR A 62 -6.66 -2.81 6.00
N GLY A 63 -6.03 -1.63 6.16
CA GLY A 63 -6.59 -0.34 5.75
C GLY A 63 -7.67 0.18 6.70
N ALA A 64 -8.04 -0.58 7.74
CA ALA A 64 -9.10 -0.20 8.66
C ALA A 64 -8.77 1.11 9.40
N VAL A 65 -9.81 1.90 9.69
CA VAL A 65 -9.67 3.10 10.50
C VAL A 65 -9.57 2.69 11.96
N LEU A 66 -8.42 2.91 12.58
CA LEU A 66 -8.19 2.66 14.01
C LEU A 66 -8.65 3.85 14.86
N GLN A 67 -8.42 5.07 14.36
CA GLN A 67 -8.81 6.30 15.02
C GLN A 67 -9.29 7.32 13.98
N GLY A 68 -10.47 7.89 14.19
CA GLY A 68 -11.05 8.89 13.30
C GLY A 68 -12.40 8.47 12.74
N LYS A 69 -12.91 9.25 11.78
CA LYS A 69 -14.21 9.01 11.14
C LYS A 69 -14.10 9.21 9.63
N CYS A 70 -13.79 8.16 8.90
CA CYS A 70 -13.79 8.13 7.43
C CYS A 70 -13.84 6.68 6.92
N GLY A 71 -13.80 6.49 5.60
CA GLY A 71 -13.64 5.16 5.00
C GLY A 71 -12.23 4.58 5.21
N PRO A 72 -12.07 3.26 5.02
CA PRO A 72 -10.77 2.59 5.09
C PRO A 72 -9.86 2.98 3.91
N LEU A 73 -8.57 2.69 4.06
CA LEU A 73 -7.62 2.77 2.95
C LEU A 73 -7.76 1.57 2.02
N PRO A 74 -7.65 1.77 0.69
CA PRO A 74 -7.30 0.68 -0.20
C PRO A 74 -5.95 0.09 0.23
N THR A 75 -5.85 -1.24 0.29
CA THR A 75 -4.60 -1.97 0.53
C THR A 75 -4.20 -2.74 -0.73
N TYR A 76 -2.90 -2.96 -0.89
CA TYR A 76 -2.36 -3.69 -2.04
C TYR A 76 -1.43 -4.79 -1.54
N PRO A 77 -1.56 -6.04 -2.02
CA PRO A 77 -0.62 -7.11 -1.67
C PRO A 77 0.82 -6.72 -2.03
N VAL A 78 1.76 -6.97 -1.11
CA VAL A 78 3.18 -6.68 -1.31
C VAL A 78 4.00 -7.95 -1.21
N ARG A 79 4.94 -8.13 -2.14
CA ARG A 79 6.01 -9.12 -2.06
C ARG A 79 7.36 -8.41 -2.11
N VAL A 80 8.30 -8.87 -1.31
CA VAL A 80 9.69 -8.40 -1.35
C VAL A 80 10.58 -9.57 -1.77
N SER A 81 11.36 -9.39 -2.82
CA SER A 81 12.27 -10.41 -3.35
C SER A 81 13.70 -9.85 -3.48
N LYS A 82 14.71 -10.71 -3.30
CA LYS A 82 16.12 -10.33 -3.47
C LYS A 82 16.43 -10.22 -4.96
N VAL A 83 17.20 -9.20 -5.34
CA VAL A 83 17.59 -8.99 -6.75
C VAL A 83 19.01 -9.45 -7.01
N ASP A 84 19.91 -9.35 -6.03
CA ASP A 84 21.30 -9.81 -6.14
C ASP A 84 21.77 -10.58 -4.89
N ASP A 85 22.78 -11.42 -5.08
CA ASP A 85 23.39 -12.25 -4.02
C ASP A 85 24.10 -11.41 -2.95
N ASN A 86 24.51 -10.19 -3.30
CA ASN A 86 25.20 -9.26 -2.42
C ASN A 86 24.24 -8.45 -1.53
N GLN A 87 22.93 -8.64 -1.68
CA GLN A 87 21.85 -7.98 -0.93
C GLN A 87 21.90 -6.45 -1.00
N HIS A 88 22.51 -5.87 -2.04
CA HIS A 88 22.54 -4.43 -2.22
C HIS A 88 21.23 -3.89 -2.79
N SER A 89 20.43 -4.75 -3.42
CA SER A 89 19.13 -4.37 -3.99
C SER A 89 18.03 -5.41 -3.69
N ALA A 90 16.80 -4.90 -3.54
CA ALA A 90 15.59 -5.68 -3.36
C ALA A 90 14.49 -5.15 -4.27
N MET A 91 13.63 -6.05 -4.74
CA MET A 91 12.44 -5.72 -5.53
C MET A 91 11.23 -5.69 -4.60
N ILE A 92 10.39 -4.67 -4.75
CA ILE A 92 9.08 -4.59 -4.10
C ILE A 92 8.02 -4.71 -5.20
N GLU A 93 7.26 -5.78 -5.15
CA GLU A 93 6.17 -6.06 -6.09
C GLU A 93 4.85 -5.70 -5.41
N VAL A 94 4.02 -4.89 -6.09
CA VAL A 94 2.70 -4.44 -5.59
C VAL A 94 1.62 -5.04 -6.49
N GLY A 95 0.76 -5.85 -5.91
CA GLY A 95 -0.35 -6.51 -6.60
C GLY A 95 -1.60 -5.66 -6.69
N PHE A 96 -2.41 -5.90 -7.72
CA PHE A 96 -3.73 -5.31 -7.90
C PHE A 96 -4.72 -6.43 -8.20
N GLU A 97 -5.92 -6.38 -7.61
CA GLU A 97 -6.98 -7.36 -7.88
C GLU A 97 -7.43 -7.33 -9.36
N SER A 98 -7.38 -6.15 -9.97
CA SER A 98 -7.52 -5.98 -11.41
C SER A 98 -6.53 -4.95 -11.94
N LEU A 99 -5.96 -5.28 -13.08
CA LEU A 99 -5.37 -4.35 -14.03
C LEU A 99 -6.49 -4.02 -15.03
N GLY A 100 -6.51 -2.81 -15.60
CA GLY A 100 -7.55 -2.46 -16.57
C GLY A 100 -7.60 -3.44 -17.73
N ASP A 101 -8.75 -3.50 -18.44
CA ASP A 101 -8.95 -4.42 -19.57
C ASP A 101 -7.88 -4.24 -20.67
N ASP A 102 -7.28 -3.06 -20.75
CA ASP A 102 -6.17 -2.67 -21.62
C ASP A 102 -4.84 -3.39 -21.31
N PHE A 103 -4.71 -4.04 -20.15
CA PHE A 103 -3.49 -4.74 -19.76
C PHE A 103 -3.51 -6.25 -20.10
N PHE A 104 -4.70 -6.81 -20.31
CA PHE A 104 -4.91 -8.19 -20.77
C PHE A 104 -5.56 -8.28 -22.15
N GLY A 105 -5.91 -7.14 -22.75
CA GLY A 105 -6.32 -7.07 -24.16
C GLY A 105 -5.20 -7.66 -25.00
N ASP A 106 -5.57 -8.65 -25.83
CA ASP A 106 -4.70 -9.44 -26.69
C ASP A 106 -3.44 -8.67 -27.11
N PHE A 107 -2.28 -9.30 -26.91
CA PHE A 107 -1.17 -9.06 -27.82
C PHE A 107 -1.71 -9.42 -29.19
N GLY A 108 -2.28 -8.44 -29.89
CA GLY A 108 -2.79 -8.58 -31.23
C GLY A 108 -1.69 -9.25 -32.01
N VAL A 109 -1.91 -10.52 -32.32
CA VAL A 109 -1.16 -11.19 -33.36
C VAL A 109 -1.58 -10.40 -34.59
N ASP A 110 -0.71 -9.52 -35.04
CA ASP A 110 -0.81 -8.96 -36.38
C ASP A 110 -0.66 -10.17 -37.32
N ASP A 111 -1.77 -10.87 -37.58
CA ASP A 111 -1.89 -11.81 -38.68
C ASP A 111 -1.93 -11.01 -39.98
N ASP A 112 -0.77 -10.46 -40.33
CA ASP A 112 -0.43 -10.02 -41.69
C ASP A 112 0.33 -11.17 -42.37
N PHE A 113 -0.40 -12.18 -42.84
CA PHE A 113 0.03 -13.10 -43.91
C PHE A 113 -1.15 -13.53 -44.80
#